data_AF-A0A7S0KBR0-F1
#
_entry.id   AF-A0A7S0KBR0-F1
#
_cell.length_a   1.000
_cell.length_b   1.000
_cell.length_c   1.000
_cell.angle_alpha   90.00
_cell.angle_beta   90.00
_cell.angle_gamma   90.00
#
_symmetry.space_group_name_H-M   'P 1'
#
loop_
_entity.id
_entity.type
_entity.pdbx_description
1 polymer ?
#
loop_
_entity_poly.entity_id
_entity_poly.type
_entity_poly.pdbx_seq_one_letter_code
_entity_poly.pdbx_strand_id
1 'polypeptide(L)'
;AMPSSSSSPPADDESVVRMRSNSSARDALTAVWRARAEGLTRDLERARALFSAMKAELTDARLANEDKNARVLALEKDNVELVRGAQSLEQELRRTRGEVKELEMDLNAERDQRERAQVELRTMDERRRLAEEESEVNAARERERVETTRARAEQAEKRAGKAEKAARATRDDAEQKQRELEQELERERSVRARLEQERMDLEVDRRRFREFDSMLAQERVKVVEAHSSAKLATDALREQLHKSEDDVAQLRRTLESRSVEMANAVRALNEELAVQHDVVERGMSARVDALRDAFEDELQLVRVKAQTAIDEAKAHAKTQEERISKLEQNLGRAEHVSREALTRLKAVTKASSSLERERDTLQHKLHALGELNSKLTRRIIDGAPFVHDDELNNTAREVGEEIDVNTPSPARQRSSKSRRVASSPPDLHDIARIQEELEQELAELRMNHEAISREVQDSSVDDGEMLIRALEDASARMSQKSRQIKVLNTTLRTSTQM
;
A
#
# COMPACT_ATOMS: atom_id res chain seq x y z
N ALA A 1 -122.92 26.15 79.98
CA ALA A 1 -121.62 26.83 79.92
C ALA A 1 -120.66 25.96 79.11
N MET A 2 -120.07 26.51 78.06
CA MET A 2 -118.87 26.03 77.36
C MET A 2 -117.83 27.16 77.50
N PRO A 3 -116.52 26.86 77.52
CA PRO A 3 -115.80 27.02 76.27
C PRO A 3 -114.68 25.99 75.98
N SER A 4 -114.45 25.95 74.67
CA SER A 4 -113.52 25.26 73.79
C SER A 4 -112.02 25.45 74.05
N SER A 5 -111.28 24.36 73.81
CA SER A 5 -109.83 24.24 73.64
C SER A 5 -109.40 24.46 72.18
N SER A 6 -108.38 25.30 71.94
CA SER A 6 -107.64 25.36 70.68
C SER A 6 -106.15 25.14 70.93
N SER A 7 -105.56 24.17 70.21
CA SER A 7 -104.14 23.81 70.24
C SER A 7 -103.45 24.32 68.97
N SER A 8 -102.38 25.11 69.12
CA SER A 8 -101.47 25.50 68.04
C SER A 8 -100.22 24.59 68.04
N PRO A 9 -99.63 24.25 66.87
CA PRO A 9 -98.39 23.47 66.80
C PRO A 9 -97.14 24.37 66.95
N PRO A 10 -95.98 23.84 67.42
CA PRO A 10 -94.77 24.63 67.66
C PRO A 10 -93.94 24.78 66.37
N ALA A 11 -93.43 25.98 66.12
CA ALA A 11 -92.66 26.35 64.92
C ALA A 11 -91.13 26.06 65.03
N ASP A 12 -90.69 25.41 66.10
CA ASP A 12 -89.26 25.34 66.45
C ASP A 12 -88.51 24.12 65.86
N ASP A 13 -89.19 23.05 65.46
CA ASP A 13 -88.54 21.80 65.01
C ASP A 13 -87.99 21.83 63.57
N GLU A 14 -88.59 22.59 62.65
CA GLU A 14 -88.08 22.67 61.26
C GLU A 14 -86.73 23.41 61.16
N SER A 15 -86.49 24.36 62.05
CA SER A 15 -85.28 25.18 62.05
C SER A 15 -84.04 24.37 62.44
N VAL A 16 -84.17 23.50 63.44
CA VAL A 16 -83.10 22.64 63.97
C VAL A 16 -82.78 21.51 62.99
N VAL A 17 -83.78 20.95 62.32
CA VAL A 17 -83.60 19.92 61.29
C VAL A 17 -82.90 20.49 60.04
N ARG A 18 -83.27 21.69 59.58
CA ARG A 18 -82.56 22.38 58.48
C ARG A 18 -81.13 22.74 58.88
N MET A 19 -80.87 23.17 60.12
CA MET A 19 -79.51 23.46 60.60
C MET A 19 -78.62 22.21 60.60
N ARG A 20 -79.14 21.06 61.08
CA ARG A 20 -78.42 19.78 61.10
C ARG A 20 -78.18 19.21 59.69
N SER A 21 -79.14 19.38 58.78
CA SER A 21 -78.97 19.02 57.37
C SER A 21 -77.89 19.89 56.69
N ASN A 22 -77.87 21.19 56.97
CA ASN A 22 -76.88 22.11 56.42
C ASN A 22 -75.48 21.88 57.02
N SER A 23 -75.37 21.54 58.31
CA SER A 23 -74.07 21.17 58.91
C SER A 23 -73.53 19.86 58.33
N SER A 24 -74.39 18.84 58.18
CA SER A 24 -74.01 17.57 57.56
C SER A 24 -73.57 17.73 56.10
N ALA A 25 -74.22 18.60 55.33
CA ALA A 25 -73.82 18.89 53.96
C ALA A 25 -72.47 19.63 53.89
N ARG A 26 -72.22 20.56 54.82
CA ARG A 26 -70.94 21.27 54.94
C ARG A 26 -69.79 20.34 55.33
N ASP A 27 -70.04 19.39 56.22
CA ASP A 27 -69.07 18.38 56.64
C ASP A 27 -68.75 17.39 55.51
N ALA A 28 -69.76 16.98 54.73
CA ALA A 28 -69.56 16.14 53.55
C ALA A 28 -68.73 16.86 52.47
N LEU A 29 -69.03 18.14 52.20
CA LEU A 29 -68.25 18.94 51.24
C LEU A 29 -66.81 19.12 51.71
N THR A 30 -66.58 19.44 52.99
CA THR A 30 -65.22 19.59 53.52
C THR A 30 -64.44 18.27 53.51
N ALA A 31 -65.09 17.12 53.70
CA ALA A 31 -64.47 15.81 53.55
C ALA A 31 -64.06 15.53 52.09
N VAL A 32 -64.91 15.85 51.10
CA VAL A 32 -64.58 15.72 49.67
C VAL A 32 -63.42 16.65 49.29
N TRP A 33 -63.41 17.89 49.79
CA TRP A 33 -62.31 18.82 49.55
C TRP A 33 -61.00 18.36 50.18
N ARG A 34 -61.03 17.80 51.40
CA ARG A 34 -59.86 17.20 52.05
C ARG A 34 -59.34 16.01 51.27
N ALA A 35 -60.20 15.07 50.89
CA ALA A 35 -59.81 13.90 50.10
C ALA A 35 -59.20 14.30 48.75
N ARG A 36 -59.75 15.33 48.09
CA ARG A 36 -59.22 15.88 46.85
C ARG A 36 -57.88 16.57 47.03
N ALA A 37 -57.72 17.36 48.10
CA ALA A 37 -56.45 18.00 48.44
C ALA A 37 -55.37 16.96 48.72
N GLU A 38 -55.66 15.93 49.51
CA GLU A 38 -54.74 14.83 49.77
C GLU A 38 -54.39 14.04 48.51
N GLY A 39 -55.36 13.78 47.62
CA GLY A 39 -55.11 13.15 46.33
C GLY A 39 -54.14 13.96 45.46
N LEU A 40 -54.34 15.28 45.39
CA LEU A 40 -53.44 16.19 44.67
C LEU A 40 -52.04 16.24 45.30
N THR A 41 -51.92 16.21 46.63
CA THR A 41 -50.61 16.16 47.30
C THR A 41 -49.86 14.88 46.95
N ARG A 42 -50.53 13.72 46.99
CA ARG A 42 -49.91 12.43 46.59
C ARG A 42 -49.51 12.41 45.11
N ASP A 43 -50.32 13.00 44.24
CA ASP A 43 -49.99 13.11 42.81
C ASP A 43 -48.79 14.04 42.57
N LEU A 44 -48.68 15.15 43.31
CA LEU A 44 -47.52 16.05 43.25
C LEU A 44 -46.25 15.40 43.79
N GLU A 45 -46.34 14.63 44.87
CA GLU A 45 -45.21 13.86 45.41
C GLU A 45 -44.72 12.81 44.42
N ARG A 46 -45.64 12.07 43.78
CA ARG A 46 -45.30 11.11 42.71
C ARG A 46 -44.66 11.79 41.51
N ALA A 47 -45.20 12.94 41.08
CA ALA A 47 -44.62 13.72 39.98
C ALA A 47 -43.21 14.21 40.33
N ARG A 48 -42.96 14.68 41.56
CA ARG A 48 -41.63 15.10 42.02
C ARG A 48 -40.64 13.93 42.04
N ALA A 49 -41.05 12.76 42.51
CA ALA A 49 -40.22 11.56 42.50
C ALA A 49 -39.82 11.15 41.07
N LEU A 50 -40.78 11.13 40.14
CA LEU A 50 -40.51 10.84 38.73
C LEU A 50 -39.59 11.88 38.09
N PHE A 51 -39.76 13.16 38.41
CA PHE A 51 -38.88 14.22 37.90
C PHE A 51 -37.45 14.08 38.42
N SER A 52 -37.30 13.70 39.69
CA SER A 52 -35.98 13.44 40.29
C SER A 52 -35.30 12.23 39.65
N ALA A 53 -36.05 11.16 39.38
CA ALA A 53 -35.53 9.97 38.69
C ALA A 53 -35.09 10.28 37.26
N MET A 54 -35.92 10.99 36.47
CA MET A 54 -35.55 11.41 35.12
C MET A 54 -34.32 12.34 35.12
N LYS A 55 -34.18 13.21 36.12
CA LYS A 55 -33.01 14.08 36.25
C LYS A 55 -31.74 13.28 36.51
N ALA A 56 -31.80 12.23 37.35
CA ALA A 56 -30.68 11.34 37.60
C ALA A 56 -30.29 10.52 36.36
N GLU A 57 -31.28 9.97 35.64
CA GLU A 57 -31.03 9.25 34.39
C GLU A 57 -30.41 10.15 33.32
N LEU A 58 -30.83 11.42 33.24
CA LEU A 58 -30.25 12.39 32.33
C LEU A 58 -28.79 12.72 32.68
N THR A 59 -28.45 12.81 33.97
CA THR A 59 -27.05 13.04 34.39
C THR A 59 -26.18 11.83 34.08
N ASP A 60 -26.67 10.62 34.30
CA ASP A 60 -25.93 9.40 33.99
C ASP A 60 -25.72 9.24 32.47
N ALA A 61 -26.74 9.57 31.68
CA ALA A 61 -26.64 9.56 30.22
C ALA A 61 -25.64 10.61 29.70
N ARG A 62 -25.55 11.78 30.35
CA ARG A 62 -24.55 12.81 30.01
C ARG A 62 -23.13 12.35 30.31
N LEU A 63 -22.89 11.82 31.51
CA LEU A 63 -21.57 11.28 31.88
C LEU A 63 -21.15 10.14 30.94
N ALA A 64 -22.07 9.21 30.63
CA ALA A 64 -21.79 8.14 29.66
C ALA A 64 -21.50 8.66 28.25
N ASN A 65 -22.07 9.81 27.86
CA ASN A 65 -21.78 10.43 26.58
C ASN A 65 -20.44 11.18 26.58
N GLU A 66 -20.09 11.82 27.69
CA GLU A 66 -18.77 12.43 27.90
C GLU A 66 -17.65 11.39 27.85
N ASP A 67 -17.82 10.24 28.50
CA ASP A 67 -16.88 9.12 28.44
C ASP A 67 -16.71 8.58 27.01
N LYS A 68 -17.81 8.49 26.25
CA LYS A 68 -17.75 8.07 24.83
C LYS A 68 -17.03 9.10 23.99
N ASN A 69 -17.32 10.38 24.16
CA ASN A 69 -16.63 11.46 23.44
C ASN A 69 -15.13 11.47 23.76
N ALA A 70 -14.75 11.24 25.02
CA ALA A 70 -13.35 11.11 25.42
C ALA A 70 -12.66 9.93 24.72
N ARG A 71 -13.35 8.78 24.59
CA ARG A 71 -12.82 7.62 23.84
C ARG A 71 -12.69 7.89 22.34
N VAL A 72 -13.67 8.57 21.74
CA VAL A 72 -13.60 8.96 20.32
C VAL A 72 -12.42 9.89 20.08
N LEU A 73 -12.23 10.90 20.92
CA LEU A 73 -11.08 11.81 20.84
C LEU A 73 -9.73 11.09 21.01
N ALA A 74 -9.66 10.06 21.86
CA ALA A 74 -8.46 9.24 21.99
C ALA A 74 -8.17 8.45 20.71
N LEU A 75 -9.18 7.81 20.13
CA LEU A 75 -9.05 7.09 18.86
C LEU A 75 -8.69 8.02 17.69
N GLU A 76 -9.25 9.23 17.66
CA GLU A 76 -8.88 10.23 16.64
C GLU A 76 -7.40 10.64 16.75
N LYS A 77 -6.87 10.80 17.98
CA LYS A 77 -5.44 11.06 18.18
C LYS A 77 -4.57 9.89 17.72
N ASP A 78 -4.90 8.67 18.11
CA ASP A 78 -4.17 7.48 17.68
C ASP A 78 -4.18 7.35 16.15
N ASN A 79 -5.30 7.67 15.51
CA ASN A 79 -5.42 7.62 14.06
C ASN A 79 -4.54 8.68 13.37
N VAL A 80 -4.47 9.89 13.93
CA VAL A 80 -3.54 10.93 13.43
C VAL A 80 -2.08 10.48 13.55
N GLU A 81 -1.71 9.86 14.67
CA GLU A 81 -0.35 9.32 14.87
C GLU A 81 -0.04 8.18 13.88
N LEU A 82 -0.99 7.28 13.64
CA LEU A 82 -0.86 6.21 12.64
C LEU A 82 -0.69 6.76 11.22
N VAL A 83 -1.49 7.76 10.83
CA VAL A 83 -1.37 8.42 9.53
C VAL A 83 0.00 9.09 9.38
N ARG A 84 0.47 9.80 10.41
CA ARG A 84 1.81 10.41 10.42
C ARG A 84 2.91 9.36 10.31
N GLY A 85 2.78 8.24 11.02
CA GLY A 85 3.70 7.11 10.91
C GLY A 85 3.74 6.50 9.50
N ALA A 86 2.57 6.31 8.89
CA ALA A 86 2.46 5.81 7.51
C ALA A 86 3.12 6.75 6.50
N GLN A 87 2.93 8.07 6.63
CA GLN A 87 3.58 9.07 5.78
C GLN A 87 5.12 9.04 5.92
N SER A 88 5.63 8.90 7.14
CA SER A 88 7.08 8.77 7.39
C SER A 88 7.66 7.54 6.68
N LEU A 89 7.00 6.39 6.84
CA LEU A 89 7.41 5.14 6.18
C LEU A 89 7.34 5.25 4.66
N GLU A 90 6.36 5.96 4.12
CA GLU A 90 6.25 6.20 2.68
C GLU A 90 7.40 7.08 2.16
N GLN A 91 7.84 8.08 2.94
CA GLN A 91 9.01 8.88 2.60
C GLN A 91 10.30 8.06 2.65
N GLU A 92 10.47 7.21 3.65
CA GLU A 92 11.61 6.27 3.75
C GLU A 92 11.63 5.29 2.56
N LEU A 93 10.47 4.76 2.17
CA LEU A 93 10.34 3.93 0.97
C LEU A 93 10.71 4.68 -0.32
N ARG A 94 10.35 5.97 -0.44
CA ARG A 94 10.77 6.80 -1.57
C ARG A 94 12.28 7.02 -1.60
N ARG A 95 12.90 7.31 -0.44
CA ARG A 95 14.37 7.50 -0.32
C ARG A 95 15.12 6.23 -0.70
N THR A 96 14.77 5.10 -0.09
CA THR A 96 15.40 3.80 -0.37
C THR A 96 15.24 3.37 -1.82
N ARG A 97 14.07 3.62 -2.46
CA ARG A 97 13.92 3.42 -3.91
C ARG A 97 14.81 4.32 -4.75
N GLY A 98 15.10 5.54 -4.29
CA GLY A 98 16.07 6.43 -4.91
C GLY A 98 17.49 5.87 -4.83
N GLU A 99 17.91 5.45 -3.64
CA GLU A 99 19.22 4.83 -3.40
C GLU A 99 19.42 3.56 -4.23
N VAL A 100 18.39 2.70 -4.34
CA VAL A 100 18.45 1.50 -5.20
C VAL A 100 18.67 1.87 -6.66
N LYS A 101 17.98 2.89 -7.18
CA LYS A 101 18.18 3.35 -8.56
C LYS A 101 19.58 3.88 -8.80
N GLU A 102 20.14 4.62 -7.83
CA GLU A 102 21.51 5.12 -7.91
C GLU A 102 22.51 3.97 -7.93
N LEU A 103 22.36 2.98 -7.05
CA LEU A 103 23.19 1.76 -7.04
C LEU A 103 23.05 0.93 -8.33
N GLU A 104 21.85 0.87 -8.92
CA GLU A 104 21.63 0.22 -10.22
C GLU A 104 22.37 0.96 -11.35
N MET A 105 22.37 2.30 -11.33
CA MET A 105 23.13 3.10 -12.28
C MET A 105 24.64 2.89 -12.13
N ASP A 106 25.14 2.89 -10.90
CA ASP A 106 26.56 2.63 -10.60
C ASP A 106 26.98 1.22 -11.03
N LEU A 107 26.15 0.20 -10.76
CA LEU A 107 26.40 -1.17 -11.20
C LEU A 107 26.48 -1.27 -12.73
N ASN A 108 25.58 -0.58 -13.44
CA ASN A 108 25.60 -0.55 -14.90
C ASN A 108 26.83 0.19 -15.44
N ALA A 109 27.23 1.30 -14.82
CA ALA A 109 28.45 2.01 -15.18
C ALA A 109 29.70 1.12 -14.99
N GLU A 110 29.78 0.35 -13.91
CA GLU A 110 30.84 -0.63 -13.66
C GLU A 110 30.82 -1.79 -14.68
N ARG A 111 29.64 -2.27 -15.09
CA ARG A 111 29.52 -3.26 -16.17
C ARG A 111 30.05 -2.73 -17.48
N ASP A 112 29.66 -1.52 -17.87
CA ASP A 112 30.14 -0.86 -19.08
C ASP A 112 31.66 -0.66 -19.04
N GLN A 113 32.21 -0.26 -17.89
CA GLN A 113 33.66 -0.14 -17.70
C GLN A 113 34.38 -1.49 -17.85
N ARG A 114 33.84 -2.56 -17.26
CA ARG A 114 34.39 -3.92 -17.42
C ARG A 114 34.33 -4.41 -18.85
N GLU A 115 33.23 -4.15 -19.56
CA GLU A 115 33.12 -4.50 -20.98
C GLU A 115 34.15 -3.76 -21.83
N ARG A 116 34.32 -2.45 -21.60
CA ARG A 116 35.37 -1.65 -22.27
C ARG A 116 36.77 -2.22 -22.00
N ALA A 117 37.09 -2.51 -20.74
CA ALA A 117 38.37 -3.10 -20.37
C ALA A 117 38.60 -4.48 -21.01
N GLN A 118 37.56 -5.32 -21.11
CA GLN A 118 37.66 -6.61 -21.82
C GLN A 118 37.88 -6.43 -23.32
N VAL A 119 37.19 -5.48 -23.94
CA VAL A 119 37.39 -5.16 -25.36
C VAL A 119 38.82 -4.68 -25.59
N GLU A 120 39.32 -3.75 -24.77
CA GLU A 120 40.71 -3.28 -24.85
C GLU A 120 41.70 -4.44 -24.70
N LEU A 121 41.50 -5.34 -23.73
CA LEU A 121 42.36 -6.51 -23.55
C LEU A 121 42.39 -7.40 -24.80
N ARG A 122 41.22 -7.70 -25.37
CA ARG A 122 41.12 -8.46 -26.63
C ARG A 122 41.84 -7.76 -27.78
N THR A 123 41.68 -6.45 -27.93
CA THR A 123 42.39 -5.69 -28.98
C THR A 123 43.91 -5.70 -28.77
N MET A 124 44.38 -5.68 -27.53
CA MET A 124 45.82 -5.75 -27.22
C MET A 124 46.39 -7.15 -27.49
N ASP A 125 45.63 -8.20 -27.17
CA ASP A 125 46.01 -9.58 -27.47
C ASP A 125 46.01 -9.86 -28.98
N GLU A 126 45.03 -9.34 -29.72
CA GLU A 126 45.01 -9.39 -31.19
C GLU A 126 46.21 -8.67 -31.80
N ARG A 127 46.54 -7.47 -31.30
CA ARG A 127 47.74 -6.74 -31.72
C ARG A 127 49.02 -7.51 -31.44
N ARG A 128 49.12 -8.20 -30.30
CA ARG A 128 50.27 -9.06 -29.97
C ARG A 128 50.37 -10.24 -30.95
N ARG A 129 49.27 -10.94 -31.22
CA ARG A 129 49.25 -12.04 -32.19
C ARG A 129 49.67 -11.59 -33.59
N LEU A 130 49.14 -10.47 -34.07
CA LEU A 130 49.52 -9.91 -35.37
C LEU A 130 51.01 -9.54 -35.42
N ALA A 131 51.56 -8.99 -34.33
CA ALA A 131 52.99 -8.68 -34.25
C ALA A 131 53.87 -9.95 -34.22
N GLU A 132 53.43 -11.01 -33.53
CA GLU A 132 54.08 -12.33 -33.54
C GLU A 132 54.07 -12.93 -34.95
N GLU A 133 52.91 -12.95 -35.61
CA GLU A 133 52.75 -13.41 -37.00
C GLU A 133 53.63 -12.61 -37.98
N GLU A 134 53.68 -11.29 -37.86
CA GLU A 134 54.57 -10.44 -38.66
C GLU A 134 56.05 -10.76 -38.41
N SER A 135 56.44 -11.05 -37.16
CA SER A 135 57.81 -11.44 -36.82
C SER A 135 58.19 -12.79 -37.45
N GLU A 136 57.28 -13.76 -37.44
CA GLU A 136 57.47 -15.08 -38.03
C GLU A 136 57.59 -15.00 -39.55
N VAL A 137 56.73 -14.20 -40.20
CA VAL A 137 56.79 -13.94 -41.64
C VAL A 137 58.11 -13.27 -42.02
N ASN A 138 58.59 -12.31 -41.23
CA ASN A 138 59.89 -11.67 -41.48
C ASN A 138 61.05 -12.66 -41.28
N ALA A 139 61.02 -13.50 -40.24
CA ALA A 139 62.01 -14.56 -40.04
C ALA A 139 62.00 -15.58 -41.18
N ALA A 140 60.83 -15.95 -41.71
CA ALA A 140 60.71 -16.84 -42.86
C ALA A 140 61.29 -16.21 -44.14
N ARG A 141 61.00 -14.93 -44.39
CA ARG A 141 61.60 -14.18 -45.52
C ARG A 141 63.12 -14.04 -45.42
N GLU A 142 63.67 -13.89 -44.22
CA GLU A 142 65.12 -13.89 -44.02
C GLU A 142 65.74 -15.27 -44.28
N ARG A 143 65.11 -16.35 -43.84
CA ARG A 143 65.55 -17.73 -44.15
C ARG A 143 65.57 -17.99 -45.67
N GLU A 144 64.53 -17.56 -46.38
CA GLU A 144 64.46 -17.68 -47.84
C GLU A 144 65.57 -16.87 -48.55
N ARG A 145 65.91 -15.68 -48.06
CA ARG A 145 67.06 -14.90 -48.57
C ARG A 145 68.40 -15.59 -48.32
N VAL A 146 68.58 -16.22 -47.16
CA VAL A 146 69.80 -16.98 -46.84
C VAL A 146 69.91 -18.25 -47.71
N GLU A 147 68.81 -18.96 -47.95
CA GLU A 147 68.80 -20.14 -48.81
C GLU A 147 69.10 -19.80 -50.28
N THR A 148 68.52 -18.72 -50.79
CA THR A 148 68.78 -18.26 -52.18
C THR A 148 70.23 -17.79 -52.37
N THR A 149 70.87 -17.21 -51.35
CA THR A 149 72.31 -16.87 -51.42
C THR A 149 73.22 -18.10 -51.30
N ARG A 150 72.85 -19.09 -50.48
CA ARG A 150 73.58 -20.36 -50.36
C ARG A 150 73.55 -21.17 -51.66
N ALA A 151 72.40 -21.25 -52.33
CA ALA A 151 72.26 -21.94 -53.62
C ALA A 151 73.13 -21.32 -54.72
N ARG A 152 73.33 -19.99 -54.70
CA ARG A 152 74.24 -19.30 -55.65
C ARG A 152 75.72 -19.60 -55.38
N ALA A 153 76.12 -19.79 -54.13
CA ALA A 153 77.49 -20.15 -53.76
C ALA A 153 77.85 -21.58 -54.22
N GLU A 154 76.96 -22.55 -54.01
CA GLU A 154 77.17 -23.95 -54.44
C GLU A 154 77.26 -24.12 -55.97
N GLN A 155 76.59 -23.25 -56.74
CA GLN A 155 76.67 -23.25 -58.21
C GLN A 155 77.99 -22.69 -58.74
N ALA A 156 78.66 -21.81 -57.98
CA ALA A 156 79.97 -21.24 -58.33
C ALA A 156 81.10 -22.25 -58.08
N GLU A 157 81.03 -23.03 -57.00
CA GLU A 157 82.02 -24.05 -56.64
C GLU A 157 82.09 -25.19 -57.69
N LYS A 158 80.95 -25.60 -58.26
CA LYS A 158 80.89 -26.60 -59.34
C LYS A 158 81.51 -26.15 -60.66
N ARG A 159 81.73 -24.85 -60.89
CA ARG A 159 82.39 -24.32 -62.10
C ARG A 159 83.92 -24.27 -61.95
N ALA A 160 84.45 -24.18 -60.74
CA ALA A 160 85.90 -24.18 -60.48
C ALA A 160 86.55 -25.55 -60.71
N GLY A 161 85.90 -26.65 -60.29
CA GLY A 161 86.46 -28.01 -60.40
C GLY A 161 86.56 -28.58 -61.84
N LYS A 162 85.95 -27.93 -62.85
CA LYS A 162 86.03 -28.37 -64.24
C LYS A 162 87.22 -27.78 -65.02
N ALA A 163 87.87 -26.74 -64.50
CA ALA A 163 89.02 -26.10 -65.15
C ALA A 163 90.37 -26.79 -64.85
N GLU A 164 90.48 -27.50 -63.73
CA GLU A 164 91.75 -28.09 -63.26
C GLU A 164 92.13 -29.40 -63.98
N LYS A 165 91.15 -30.14 -64.51
CA LYS A 165 91.37 -31.43 -65.20
C LYS A 165 91.91 -31.33 -66.63
N ALA A 166 91.95 -30.13 -67.22
CA ALA A 166 92.34 -29.93 -68.62
C ALA A 166 93.84 -29.62 -68.84
N ALA A 167 94.63 -29.42 -67.77
CA ALA A 167 95.99 -28.87 -67.87
C ALA A 167 97.16 -29.89 -67.80
N ARG A 168 96.91 -31.19 -67.61
CA ARG A 168 97.97 -32.20 -67.35
C ARG A 168 98.26 -33.21 -68.47
N ALA A 169 97.72 -33.04 -69.67
CA ALA A 169 97.75 -34.08 -70.73
C ALA A 169 98.64 -33.79 -71.95
N THR A 170 99.54 -32.80 -71.96
CA THR A 170 100.26 -32.39 -73.19
C THR A 170 101.75 -32.11 -73.01
N ARG A 171 102.49 -32.87 -72.19
CA ARG A 171 103.92 -32.57 -71.94
C ARG A 171 104.95 -33.68 -72.21
N ASP A 172 104.56 -34.94 -72.48
CA ASP A 172 105.52 -36.06 -72.40
C ASP A 172 105.65 -36.94 -73.67
N ASP A 173 105.46 -36.41 -74.88
CA ASP A 173 105.51 -37.24 -76.13
C ASP A 173 106.56 -36.81 -77.18
N ALA A 174 107.48 -35.90 -76.85
CA ALA A 174 108.43 -35.34 -77.83
C ALA A 174 109.92 -35.69 -77.61
N GLU A 175 110.31 -36.32 -76.49
CA GLU A 175 111.74 -36.51 -76.14
C GLU A 175 112.30 -37.93 -76.46
N GLN A 176 111.49 -38.81 -77.05
CA GLN A 176 111.82 -40.25 -77.14
C GLN A 176 112.41 -40.74 -78.47
N LYS A 177 112.53 -39.91 -79.53
CA LYS A 177 112.93 -40.40 -80.87
C LYS A 177 114.32 -40.00 -81.38
N GLN A 178 115.21 -39.50 -80.51
CA GLN A 178 116.54 -39.03 -80.94
C GLN A 178 117.73 -39.77 -80.33
N ARG A 179 117.52 -40.89 -79.63
CA ARG A 179 118.60 -41.66 -78.97
C ARG A 179 118.77 -43.10 -79.46
N GLU A 180 118.10 -43.49 -80.54
CA GLU A 180 118.04 -44.90 -80.97
C GLU A 180 119.21 -45.35 -81.87
N LEU A 181 119.91 -44.45 -82.55
CA LEU A 181 120.79 -44.81 -83.68
C LEU A 181 122.30 -44.99 -83.41
N GLU A 182 122.81 -44.75 -82.19
CA GLU A 182 124.29 -44.73 -81.98
C GLU A 182 124.88 -45.81 -81.07
N GLN A 183 124.10 -46.74 -80.51
CA GLN A 183 124.67 -47.75 -79.59
C GLN A 183 124.28 -49.19 -79.94
N GLU A 184 123.98 -49.45 -81.21
CA GLU A 184 123.51 -50.75 -81.70
C GLU A 184 124.62 -51.82 -81.87
N LEU A 185 125.89 -51.45 -81.69
CA LEU A 185 127.05 -52.35 -81.79
C LEU A 185 127.74 -52.67 -80.44
N GLU A 186 127.33 -52.02 -79.34
CA GLU A 186 127.67 -52.42 -77.95
C GLU A 186 126.51 -53.20 -77.28
N ARG A 187 125.37 -53.33 -77.99
CA ARG A 187 124.16 -54.04 -77.57
C ARG A 187 124.38 -55.54 -77.42
N GLU A 188 125.17 -56.23 -78.22
CA GLU A 188 125.17 -57.72 -78.13
C GLU A 188 125.93 -58.32 -76.93
N ARG A 189 126.86 -57.60 -76.30
CA ARG A 189 127.54 -58.08 -75.06
C ARG A 189 126.90 -57.54 -73.78
N SER A 190 126.17 -56.42 -73.84
CA SER A 190 125.33 -55.92 -72.76
C SER A 190 123.94 -56.58 -72.72
N VAL A 191 123.44 -57.14 -73.83
CA VAL A 191 122.12 -57.80 -73.92
C VAL A 191 122.02 -59.05 -73.04
N ARG A 192 123.08 -59.86 -72.86
CA ARG A 192 123.01 -61.01 -71.94
C ARG A 192 122.97 -60.61 -70.46
N ALA A 193 123.71 -59.57 -70.05
CA ALA A 193 123.63 -59.03 -68.69
C ALA A 193 122.34 -58.23 -68.45
N ARG A 194 121.82 -57.52 -69.46
CA ARG A 194 120.53 -56.83 -69.42
C ARG A 194 119.34 -57.79 -69.38
N LEU A 195 119.37 -58.91 -70.10
CA LEU A 195 118.27 -59.88 -70.05
C LEU A 195 118.19 -60.62 -68.69
N GLU A 196 119.32 -60.85 -68.02
CA GLU A 196 119.32 -61.34 -66.62
C GLU A 196 118.82 -60.28 -65.64
N GLN A 197 119.19 -59.01 -65.85
CA GLN A 197 118.72 -57.90 -65.01
C GLN A 197 117.24 -57.58 -65.25
N GLU A 198 116.75 -57.60 -66.49
CA GLU A 198 115.34 -57.47 -66.87
C GLU A 198 114.51 -58.63 -66.31
N ARG A 199 115.06 -59.85 -66.27
CA ARG A 199 114.37 -60.96 -65.60
C ARG A 199 114.23 -60.71 -64.11
N MET A 200 115.29 -60.22 -63.44
CA MET A 200 115.24 -59.85 -62.02
C MET A 200 114.27 -58.69 -61.77
N ASP A 201 114.27 -57.68 -62.62
CA ASP A 201 113.36 -56.53 -62.53
C ASP A 201 111.90 -56.94 -62.77
N LEU A 202 111.63 -57.85 -63.72
CA LEU A 202 110.30 -58.43 -63.93
C LEU A 202 109.86 -59.34 -62.77
N GLU A 203 110.79 -60.03 -62.09
CA GLU A 203 110.49 -60.77 -60.87
C GLU A 203 110.17 -59.83 -59.70
N VAL A 204 110.85 -58.69 -59.59
CA VAL A 204 110.54 -57.61 -58.64
C VAL A 204 109.19 -56.98 -58.94
N ASP A 205 108.89 -56.67 -60.20
CA ASP A 205 107.60 -56.10 -60.61
C ASP A 205 106.47 -57.11 -60.43
N ARG A 206 106.68 -58.40 -60.70
CA ARG A 206 105.71 -59.45 -60.35
C ARG A 206 105.44 -59.54 -58.85
N ARG A 207 106.45 -59.33 -58.00
CA ARG A 207 106.24 -59.23 -56.54
C ARG A 207 105.45 -57.99 -56.19
N ARG A 208 105.79 -56.83 -56.75
CA ARG A 208 105.04 -55.57 -56.56
C ARG A 208 103.60 -55.68 -57.01
N PHE A 209 103.31 -56.30 -58.17
CA PHE A 209 101.95 -56.53 -58.64
C PHE A 209 101.17 -57.44 -57.70
N ARG A 210 101.78 -58.51 -57.19
CA ARG A 210 101.14 -59.37 -56.17
C ARG A 210 100.90 -58.62 -54.86
N GLU A 211 101.81 -57.74 -54.45
CA GLU A 211 101.65 -56.87 -53.29
C GLU A 211 100.52 -55.85 -53.50
N PHE A 212 100.43 -55.24 -54.69
CA PHE A 212 99.33 -54.35 -55.08
C PHE A 212 97.99 -55.08 -55.14
N ASP A 213 97.93 -56.28 -55.72
CA ASP A 213 96.71 -57.10 -55.75
C ASP A 213 96.31 -57.52 -54.34
N SER A 214 97.28 -57.84 -53.47
CA SER A 214 97.05 -58.11 -52.05
C SER A 214 96.50 -56.86 -51.32
N MET A 215 97.07 -55.68 -51.56
CA MET A 215 96.56 -54.41 -51.02
C MET A 215 95.16 -54.08 -51.54
N LEU A 216 94.90 -54.26 -52.84
CA LEU A 216 93.57 -54.06 -53.43
C LEU A 216 92.54 -55.06 -52.89
N ALA A 217 92.94 -56.31 -52.65
CA ALA A 217 92.07 -57.30 -52.01
C ALA A 217 91.75 -56.90 -50.56
N GLN A 218 92.74 -56.43 -49.80
CA GLN A 218 92.54 -55.90 -48.44
C GLN A 218 91.65 -54.65 -48.43
N GLU A 219 91.85 -53.69 -49.33
CA GLU A 219 91.00 -52.50 -49.45
C GLU A 219 89.56 -52.86 -49.86
N ARG A 220 89.37 -53.83 -50.76
CA ARG A 220 88.03 -54.34 -51.09
C ARG A 220 87.34 -54.94 -49.88
N VAL A 221 88.05 -55.71 -49.06
CA VAL A 221 87.51 -56.25 -47.80
C VAL A 221 87.12 -55.11 -46.85
N LYS A 222 88.00 -54.12 -46.64
CA LYS A 222 87.69 -52.95 -45.80
C LYS A 222 86.47 -52.18 -46.30
N VAL A 223 86.31 -52.00 -47.61
CA VAL A 223 85.14 -51.31 -48.20
C VAL A 223 83.86 -52.12 -47.98
N VAL A 224 83.90 -53.45 -48.13
CA VAL A 224 82.74 -54.32 -47.87
C VAL A 224 82.39 -54.30 -46.38
N GLU A 225 83.39 -54.38 -45.49
CA GLU A 225 83.20 -54.28 -44.05
C GLU A 225 82.61 -52.92 -43.65
N ALA A 226 83.13 -51.82 -44.19
CA ALA A 226 82.62 -50.48 -43.97
C ALA A 226 81.18 -50.29 -44.51
N HIS A 227 80.88 -50.86 -45.68
CA HIS A 227 79.53 -50.82 -46.23
C HIS A 227 78.57 -51.70 -45.40
N SER A 228 79.02 -52.84 -44.89
CA SER A 228 78.22 -53.71 -44.02
C SER A 228 77.93 -53.05 -42.68
N SER A 229 78.91 -52.38 -42.07
CA SER A 229 78.73 -51.66 -40.81
C SER A 229 77.87 -50.41 -40.98
N ALA A 230 78.05 -49.66 -42.07
CA ALA A 230 77.18 -48.54 -42.41
C ALA A 230 75.73 -49.02 -42.65
N LYS A 231 75.53 -50.14 -43.35
CA LYS A 231 74.20 -50.70 -43.58
C LYS A 231 73.53 -51.11 -42.27
N LEU A 232 74.24 -51.84 -41.40
CA LEU A 232 73.75 -52.21 -40.07
C LEU A 232 73.42 -50.99 -39.21
N ALA A 233 74.24 -49.93 -39.24
CA ALA A 233 73.96 -48.69 -38.52
C ALA A 233 72.71 -47.97 -39.07
N THR A 234 72.51 -47.94 -40.39
CA THR A 234 71.30 -47.36 -40.99
C THR A 234 70.05 -48.19 -40.70
N ASP A 235 70.14 -49.51 -40.69
CA ASP A 235 69.03 -50.39 -40.37
C ASP A 235 68.67 -50.29 -38.87
N ALA A 236 69.66 -50.18 -37.98
CA ALA A 236 69.42 -49.92 -36.56
C ALA A 236 68.74 -48.55 -36.31
N LEU A 237 69.14 -47.50 -37.03
CA LEU A 237 68.49 -46.18 -36.94
C LEU A 237 67.05 -46.23 -37.47
N ARG A 238 66.79 -46.95 -38.57
CA ARG A 238 65.42 -47.15 -39.08
C ARG A 238 64.55 -47.89 -38.09
N GLU A 239 65.08 -48.93 -37.45
CA GLU A 239 64.34 -49.70 -36.44
C GLU A 239 64.04 -48.84 -35.20
N GLN A 240 64.98 -48.00 -34.74
CA GLN A 240 64.73 -47.04 -33.67
C GLN A 240 63.67 -46.01 -34.05
N LEU A 241 63.71 -45.52 -35.29
CA LEU A 241 62.74 -44.54 -35.78
C LEU A 241 61.33 -45.15 -35.82
N HIS A 242 61.17 -46.38 -36.34
CA HIS A 242 59.88 -47.07 -36.30
C HIS A 242 59.39 -47.36 -34.88
N LYS A 243 60.27 -47.78 -33.95
CA LYS A 243 59.89 -47.92 -32.54
C LYS A 243 59.41 -46.60 -31.94
N SER A 244 60.08 -45.49 -32.25
CA SER A 244 59.68 -44.16 -31.77
C SER A 244 58.36 -43.69 -32.40
N GLU A 245 58.11 -44.01 -33.67
CA GLU A 245 56.84 -43.73 -34.35
C GLU A 245 55.68 -44.54 -33.72
N ASP A 246 55.92 -45.81 -33.41
CA ASP A 246 54.96 -46.68 -32.73
C ASP A 246 54.66 -46.19 -31.31
N ASP A 247 55.68 -45.78 -30.54
CA ASP A 247 55.53 -45.21 -29.20
C ASP A 247 54.74 -43.89 -29.25
N VAL A 248 55.02 -43.01 -30.22
CA VAL A 248 54.27 -41.77 -30.43
C VAL A 248 52.82 -42.06 -30.84
N ALA A 249 52.59 -43.05 -31.70
CA ALA A 249 51.24 -43.45 -32.09
C ALA A 249 50.45 -44.04 -30.90
N GLN A 250 51.10 -44.84 -30.05
CA GLN A 250 50.48 -45.35 -28.82
C GLN A 250 50.17 -44.21 -27.84
N LEU A 251 51.11 -43.29 -27.61
CA LEU A 251 50.89 -42.13 -26.76
C LEU A 251 49.72 -41.27 -27.26
N ARG A 252 49.62 -41.01 -28.56
CA ARG A 252 48.48 -40.31 -29.16
C ARG A 252 47.16 -41.01 -28.88
N ARG A 253 47.07 -42.33 -29.10
CA ARG A 253 45.85 -43.10 -28.79
C ARG A 253 45.47 -43.03 -27.31
N THR A 254 46.45 -43.11 -26.40
CA THR A 254 46.17 -43.00 -24.95
C THR A 254 45.70 -41.59 -24.56
N LEU A 255 46.29 -40.55 -25.15
CA LEU A 255 45.87 -39.16 -24.95
C LEU A 255 44.46 -38.91 -25.50
N GLU A 256 44.15 -39.44 -26.67
CA GLU A 256 42.81 -39.37 -27.27
C GLU A 256 41.78 -40.09 -26.40
N SER A 257 42.07 -41.32 -25.94
CA SER A 257 41.19 -42.04 -25.00
C SER A 257 40.94 -41.24 -23.73
N ARG A 258 42.01 -40.71 -23.12
CA ARG A 258 41.92 -39.93 -21.89
C ARG A 258 41.18 -38.60 -22.11
N SER A 259 41.34 -37.98 -23.28
CA SER A 259 40.61 -36.77 -23.67
C SER A 259 39.11 -37.05 -23.79
N VAL A 260 38.73 -38.17 -24.42
CA VAL A 260 37.33 -38.60 -24.53
C VAL A 260 36.75 -38.93 -23.16
N GLU A 261 37.49 -39.63 -22.31
CA GLU A 261 37.08 -39.91 -20.92
C GLU A 261 36.87 -38.62 -20.12
N MET A 262 37.78 -37.65 -20.21
CA MET A 262 37.60 -36.34 -19.57
C MET A 262 36.39 -35.59 -20.12
N ALA A 263 36.18 -35.58 -21.44
CA ALA A 263 35.02 -34.94 -22.05
C ALA A 263 33.70 -35.58 -21.57
N ASN A 264 33.67 -36.91 -21.43
CA ASN A 264 32.51 -37.63 -20.90
C ASN A 264 32.30 -37.34 -19.40
N ALA A 265 33.36 -37.25 -18.61
CA ALA A 265 33.27 -36.88 -17.19
C ALA A 265 32.74 -35.45 -17.01
N VAL A 266 33.22 -34.49 -17.82
CA VAL A 266 32.71 -33.11 -17.81
C VAL A 266 31.24 -33.09 -18.23
N ARG A 267 30.83 -33.87 -19.23
CA ARG A 267 29.42 -33.98 -19.62
C ARG A 267 28.56 -34.51 -18.47
N ALA A 268 28.99 -35.59 -17.80
CA ALA A 268 28.28 -36.15 -16.65
C ALA A 268 28.16 -35.15 -15.48
N LEU A 269 29.23 -34.41 -15.18
CA LEU A 269 29.19 -33.36 -14.15
C LEU A 269 28.23 -32.22 -14.53
N ASN A 270 28.18 -31.82 -15.79
CA ASN A 270 27.24 -30.79 -16.24
C ASN A 270 25.78 -31.27 -16.17
N GLU A 271 25.52 -32.54 -16.51
CA GLU A 271 24.20 -33.16 -16.36
C GLU A 271 23.78 -33.22 -14.88
N GLU A 272 24.69 -33.61 -13.98
CA GLU A 272 24.43 -33.62 -12.54
C GLU A 272 24.17 -32.20 -11.99
N LEU A 273 24.95 -31.20 -12.44
CA LEU A 273 24.75 -29.81 -12.06
C LEU A 273 23.38 -29.31 -12.50
N ALA A 274 22.95 -29.63 -13.73
CA ALA A 274 21.62 -29.27 -14.23
C ALA A 274 20.49 -29.89 -13.39
N VAL A 275 20.62 -31.18 -13.02
CA VAL A 275 19.64 -31.85 -12.15
C VAL A 275 19.60 -31.20 -10.76
N GLN A 276 20.75 -30.83 -10.19
CA GLN A 276 20.81 -30.13 -8.92
C GLN A 276 20.13 -28.75 -8.99
N HIS A 277 20.37 -27.99 -10.06
CA HIS A 277 19.69 -26.72 -10.30
C HIS A 277 18.17 -26.90 -10.36
N ASP A 278 17.66 -27.87 -11.12
CA ASP A 278 16.23 -28.14 -11.21
C ASP A 278 15.62 -28.54 -9.85
N VAL A 279 16.32 -29.35 -9.05
CA VAL A 279 15.85 -29.75 -7.71
C VAL A 279 15.80 -28.55 -6.77
N VAL A 280 16.81 -27.67 -6.81
CA VAL A 280 16.84 -26.45 -6.01
C VAL A 280 15.72 -25.50 -6.44
N GLU A 281 15.53 -25.28 -7.74
CA GLU A 281 14.46 -24.42 -8.27
C GLU A 281 13.08 -24.95 -7.89
N ARG A 282 12.82 -26.26 -8.07
CA ARG A 282 11.57 -26.88 -7.63
C ARG A 282 11.37 -26.77 -6.12
N GLY A 283 12.42 -27.00 -5.33
CA GLY A 283 12.38 -26.86 -3.87
C GLY A 283 12.19 -25.42 -3.40
N MET A 284 12.70 -24.43 -4.14
CA MET A 284 12.47 -23.01 -3.87
C MET A 284 11.05 -22.61 -4.24
N SER A 285 10.55 -23.02 -5.41
CA SER A 285 9.17 -22.78 -5.85
C SER A 285 8.17 -23.36 -4.85
N ALA A 286 8.34 -24.62 -4.45
CA ALA A 286 7.46 -25.26 -3.48
C ALA A 286 7.44 -24.55 -2.12
N ARG A 287 8.58 -24.01 -1.68
CA ARG A 287 8.67 -23.20 -0.44
C ARG A 287 7.96 -21.86 -0.60
N VAL A 288 8.09 -21.21 -1.76
CA VAL A 288 7.38 -19.95 -2.05
C VAL A 288 5.87 -20.18 -2.11
N ASP A 289 5.42 -21.26 -2.74
CA ASP A 289 3.99 -21.58 -2.83
C ASP A 289 3.42 -21.93 -1.44
N ALA A 290 4.14 -22.70 -0.62
CA ALA A 290 3.73 -22.96 0.76
C ALA A 290 3.65 -21.69 1.62
N LEU A 291 4.57 -20.72 1.42
CA LEU A 291 4.49 -19.42 2.09
C LEU A 291 3.30 -18.60 1.60
N ARG A 292 2.99 -18.63 0.30
CA ARG A 292 1.80 -17.95 -0.26
C ARG A 292 0.52 -18.51 0.33
N ASP A 293 0.39 -19.83 0.40
CA ASP A 293 -0.79 -20.48 0.99
C ASP A 293 -0.94 -20.11 2.47
N ALA A 294 0.15 -20.14 3.24
CA ALA A 294 0.13 -19.73 4.65
C ALA A 294 -0.28 -18.26 4.84
N PHE A 295 0.24 -17.36 4.00
CA PHE A 295 -0.15 -15.95 4.04
C PHE A 295 -1.62 -15.73 3.62
N GLU A 296 -2.12 -16.46 2.62
CA GLU A 296 -3.53 -16.37 2.21
C GLU A 296 -4.45 -16.87 3.33
N ASP A 297 -4.09 -17.97 4.02
CA ASP A 297 -4.82 -18.48 5.18
C ASP A 297 -4.86 -17.47 6.33
N GLU A 298 -3.73 -16.82 6.65
CA GLU A 298 -3.69 -15.76 7.67
C GLU A 298 -4.53 -14.55 7.27
N LEU A 299 -4.48 -14.13 6.00
CA LEU A 299 -5.32 -13.05 5.48
C LEU A 299 -6.81 -13.40 5.56
N GLN A 300 -7.20 -14.64 5.24
CA GLN A 300 -8.56 -15.11 5.39
C GLN A 300 -9.01 -15.12 6.86
N LEU A 301 -8.15 -15.60 7.77
CA LEU A 301 -8.43 -15.58 9.21
C LEU A 301 -8.66 -14.16 9.72
N VAL A 302 -7.81 -13.21 9.31
CA VAL A 302 -7.96 -11.78 9.67
C VAL A 302 -9.25 -11.20 9.08
N ARG A 303 -9.58 -11.51 7.83
CA ARG A 303 -10.84 -11.07 7.19
C ARG A 303 -12.06 -11.60 7.96
N VAL A 304 -12.07 -12.88 8.35
CA VAL A 304 -13.17 -13.46 9.12
C VAL A 304 -13.29 -12.78 10.49
N LYS A 305 -12.19 -12.59 11.22
CA LYS A 305 -12.19 -11.89 12.52
C LYS A 305 -12.69 -10.44 12.41
N ALA A 306 -12.26 -9.72 11.37
CA ALA A 306 -12.74 -8.37 11.12
C ALA A 306 -14.23 -8.36 10.80
N GLN A 307 -14.69 -9.30 9.98
CA GLN A 307 -16.10 -9.43 9.62
C GLN A 307 -16.97 -9.75 10.85
N THR A 308 -16.54 -10.65 11.73
CA THR A 308 -17.27 -10.94 12.97
C THR A 308 -17.35 -9.71 13.88
N ALA A 309 -16.27 -8.95 14.03
CA ALA A 309 -16.27 -7.72 14.82
C ALA A 309 -17.21 -6.65 14.22
N ILE A 310 -17.25 -6.53 12.89
CA ILE A 310 -18.19 -5.65 12.17
C ILE A 310 -19.64 -6.08 12.44
N ASP A 311 -19.93 -7.37 12.38
CA ASP A 311 -21.29 -7.88 12.57
C ASP A 311 -21.75 -7.74 14.04
N GLU A 312 -20.84 -7.93 15.01
CA GLU A 312 -21.08 -7.59 16.42
C GLU A 312 -21.35 -6.09 16.61
N ALA A 313 -20.55 -5.22 15.99
CA ALA A 313 -20.75 -3.77 16.05
C ALA A 313 -22.10 -3.34 15.46
N LYS A 314 -22.52 -3.95 14.32
CA LYS A 314 -23.84 -3.72 13.73
C LYS A 314 -24.96 -4.21 14.63
N ALA A 315 -24.82 -5.36 15.27
CA ALA A 315 -25.80 -5.87 16.22
C ALA A 315 -25.94 -4.90 17.42
N HIS A 316 -24.82 -4.42 17.96
CA HIS A 316 -24.82 -3.41 19.01
C HIS A 316 -25.48 -2.10 18.57
N ALA A 317 -25.17 -1.59 17.38
CA ALA A 317 -25.81 -0.38 16.84
C ALA A 317 -27.33 -0.53 16.76
N LYS A 318 -27.82 -1.67 16.25
CA LYS A 318 -29.26 -1.95 16.18
C LYS A 318 -29.92 -1.95 17.56
N THR A 319 -29.30 -2.58 18.57
CA THR A 319 -29.84 -2.55 19.94
C THR A 319 -29.88 -1.14 20.53
N GLN A 320 -28.93 -0.27 20.16
CA GLN A 320 -28.92 1.13 20.59
C GLN A 320 -30.02 1.94 19.89
N GLU A 321 -30.23 1.76 18.59
CA GLU A 321 -31.33 2.39 17.86
C GLU A 321 -32.68 2.02 18.47
N GLU A 322 -32.92 0.74 18.77
CA GLU A 322 -34.14 0.29 19.44
C GLU A 322 -34.32 0.94 20.82
N ARG A 323 -33.23 1.13 21.57
CA ARG A 323 -33.26 1.82 22.87
C ARG A 323 -33.57 3.30 22.72
N ILE A 324 -32.99 3.98 21.72
CA ILE A 324 -33.27 5.38 21.40
C ILE A 324 -34.74 5.55 21.01
N SER A 325 -35.27 4.72 20.12
CA SER A 325 -36.68 4.80 19.72
C SER A 325 -37.64 4.62 20.91
N LYS A 326 -37.32 3.74 21.88
CA LYS A 326 -38.10 3.61 23.12
C LYS A 326 -38.04 4.88 23.98
N LEU A 327 -36.86 5.50 24.11
CA LEU A 327 -36.70 6.75 24.85
C LEU A 327 -37.45 7.91 24.18
N GLU A 328 -37.38 8.03 22.85
CA GLU A 328 -38.13 9.02 22.08
C GLU A 328 -39.65 8.85 22.26
N GLN A 329 -40.14 7.61 22.22
CA GLN A 329 -41.55 7.33 22.47
C GLN A 329 -41.98 7.74 23.89
N ASN A 330 -41.16 7.45 24.89
CA ASN A 330 -41.42 7.82 26.28
C ASN A 330 -41.38 9.34 26.48
N LEU A 331 -40.42 10.03 25.86
CA LEU A 331 -40.34 11.49 25.87
C LEU A 331 -41.59 12.11 25.26
N GLY A 332 -42.04 11.61 24.09
CA GLY A 332 -43.28 12.08 23.46
C GLY A 332 -44.52 11.91 24.35
N ARG A 333 -44.61 10.81 25.10
CA ARG A 333 -45.67 10.61 26.10
C ARG A 333 -45.56 11.59 27.27
N ALA A 334 -44.36 11.82 27.80
CA ALA A 334 -44.13 12.76 28.90
C ALA A 334 -44.46 14.20 28.49
N GLU A 335 -44.09 14.61 27.27
CA GLU A 335 -44.46 15.91 26.72
C GLU A 335 -45.98 16.07 26.60
N HIS A 336 -46.67 15.03 26.15
CA HIS A 336 -48.14 15.06 26.05
C HIS A 336 -48.80 15.24 27.41
N VAL A 337 -48.40 14.44 28.41
CA VAL A 337 -48.89 14.55 29.80
C VAL A 337 -48.59 15.93 30.39
N SER A 338 -47.40 16.49 30.14
CA SER A 338 -47.03 17.83 30.60
C SER A 338 -47.91 18.91 29.97
N ARG A 339 -48.16 18.85 28.65
CA ARG A 339 -49.07 19.78 27.98
C ARG A 339 -50.49 19.68 28.53
N GLU A 340 -50.99 18.46 28.76
CA GLU A 340 -52.31 18.25 29.38
C GLU A 340 -52.37 18.83 30.79
N ALA A 341 -51.38 18.55 31.65
CA ALA A 341 -51.31 19.10 33.00
C ALA A 341 -51.30 20.64 32.99
N LEU A 342 -50.55 21.26 32.09
CA LEU A 342 -50.50 22.70 31.93
C LEU A 342 -51.86 23.28 31.49
N THR A 343 -52.56 22.62 30.58
CA THR A 343 -53.92 23.05 30.18
C THR A 343 -54.91 22.95 31.33
N ARG A 344 -54.86 21.88 32.13
CA ARG A 344 -55.68 21.72 33.34
C ARG A 344 -55.35 22.78 34.38
N LEU A 345 -54.08 23.10 34.58
CA LEU A 345 -53.65 24.13 35.52
C LEU A 345 -54.18 25.51 35.11
N LYS A 346 -54.08 25.87 33.83
CA LYS A 346 -54.68 27.11 33.30
C LYS A 346 -56.20 27.18 33.55
N ALA A 347 -56.91 26.06 33.38
CA ALA A 347 -58.35 25.99 33.67
C ALA A 347 -58.64 26.20 35.17
N VAL A 348 -57.86 25.58 36.06
CA VAL A 348 -57.98 25.76 37.51
C VAL A 348 -57.66 27.20 37.92
N THR A 349 -56.60 27.81 37.38
CA THR A 349 -56.25 29.22 37.66
C THR A 349 -57.38 30.15 37.21
N LYS A 350 -57.98 29.90 36.04
CA LYS A 350 -59.14 30.67 35.57
C LYS A 350 -60.33 30.52 36.53
N ALA A 351 -60.64 29.29 36.95
CA ALA A 351 -61.72 29.03 37.91
C ALA A 351 -61.46 29.70 39.28
N SER A 352 -60.23 29.62 39.79
CA SER A 352 -59.82 30.31 41.02
C SER A 352 -60.02 31.82 40.92
N SER A 353 -59.60 32.43 39.80
CA SER A 353 -59.81 33.87 39.59
C SER A 353 -61.30 34.25 39.54
N SER A 354 -62.18 33.35 39.08
CA SER A 354 -63.64 33.58 39.10
C SER A 354 -64.18 33.54 40.52
N LEU A 355 -63.81 32.52 41.30
CA LEU A 355 -64.22 32.37 42.69
C LEU A 355 -63.68 33.50 43.58
N GLU A 356 -62.47 33.99 43.30
CA GLU A 356 -61.91 35.16 44.00
C GLU A 356 -62.75 36.42 43.73
N ARG A 357 -63.16 36.66 42.48
CA ARG A 357 -64.07 37.77 42.14
C ARG A 357 -65.42 37.62 42.84
N GLU A 358 -66.02 36.42 42.83
CA GLU A 358 -67.28 36.15 43.54
C GLU A 358 -67.15 36.40 45.05
N ARG A 359 -66.04 35.96 45.66
CA ARG A 359 -65.74 36.21 47.08
C ARG A 359 -65.61 37.70 47.36
N ASP A 360 -64.91 38.46 46.51
CA ASP A 360 -64.81 39.91 46.65
C ASP A 360 -66.18 40.57 46.53
N THR A 361 -67.02 40.17 45.57
CA THR A 361 -68.39 40.68 45.42
C THR A 361 -69.24 40.39 46.66
N LEU A 362 -69.19 39.17 47.20
CA LEU A 362 -69.91 38.79 48.42
C LEU A 362 -69.41 39.55 49.64
N GLN A 363 -68.10 39.78 49.75
CA GLN A 363 -67.50 40.56 50.82
C GLN A 363 -67.96 42.03 50.76
N HIS A 364 -68.02 42.64 49.57
CA HIS A 364 -68.58 43.98 49.38
C HIS A 364 -70.05 44.04 49.80
N LYS A 365 -70.87 43.07 49.37
CA LYS A 365 -72.29 42.96 49.78
C LYS A 365 -72.43 42.84 51.29
N LEU A 366 -71.59 42.04 51.94
CA LEU A 366 -71.59 41.89 53.40
C LEU A 366 -71.21 43.18 54.12
N HIS A 367 -70.19 43.91 53.65
CA HIS A 367 -69.82 45.21 54.20
C HIS A 367 -70.97 46.22 54.06
N ALA A 368 -71.62 46.30 52.89
CA ALA A 368 -72.77 47.16 52.67
C ALA A 368 -73.95 46.83 53.61
N LEU A 369 -74.25 45.54 53.81
CA LEU A 369 -75.25 45.10 54.79
C LEU A 369 -74.86 45.44 56.23
N GLY A 370 -73.57 45.34 56.58
CA GLY A 370 -73.04 45.76 57.87
C GLY A 370 -73.20 47.27 58.11
N GLU A 371 -72.95 48.09 57.10
CA GLU A 371 -73.18 49.55 57.16
C GLU A 371 -74.66 49.86 57.37
N LEU A 372 -75.56 49.23 56.60
CA LEU A 372 -77.01 49.38 56.77
C LEU A 372 -77.46 48.99 58.17
N ASN A 373 -76.98 47.85 58.69
CA ASN A 373 -77.30 47.42 60.04
C ASN A 373 -76.77 48.40 61.11
N SER A 374 -75.58 48.97 60.91
CA SER A 374 -75.03 49.99 61.80
C SER A 374 -75.84 51.30 61.79
N LYS A 375 -76.36 51.70 60.60
CA LYS A 375 -77.25 52.85 60.44
C LYS A 375 -78.59 52.60 61.14
N LEU A 376 -79.17 51.41 60.94
CA LEU A 376 -80.41 51.00 61.61
C LEU A 376 -80.25 50.97 63.13
N THR A 377 -79.15 50.37 63.62
CA THR A 377 -78.86 50.31 65.07
C THR A 377 -78.71 51.69 65.68
N ARG A 378 -78.01 52.62 65.01
CA ARG A 378 -77.92 54.03 65.44
C ARG A 378 -79.31 54.70 65.50
N ARG A 379 -80.13 54.55 64.47
CA ARG A 379 -81.49 55.11 64.45
C ARG A 379 -82.39 54.59 65.57
N ILE A 380 -82.29 53.30 65.90
CA ILE A 380 -83.03 52.68 67.02
C ILE A 380 -82.59 53.31 68.35
N ILE A 381 -81.28 53.47 68.57
CA ILE A 381 -80.73 54.08 69.79
C ILE A 381 -81.14 55.56 69.91
N ASP A 382 -81.12 56.29 68.79
CA ASP A 382 -81.41 57.72 68.74
C ASP A 382 -82.93 58.04 68.76
N GLY A 383 -83.81 57.03 68.76
CA GLY A 383 -85.27 57.20 68.87
C GLY A 383 -85.94 57.86 67.65
N ALA A 384 -85.30 57.81 66.48
CA ALA A 384 -85.81 58.42 65.25
C ALA A 384 -86.97 57.59 64.65
N PRO A 385 -88.01 58.21 64.05
CA PRO A 385 -89.13 57.48 63.44
C PRO A 385 -88.67 56.67 62.21
N PHE A 386 -89.25 55.48 62.03
CA PHE A 386 -88.99 54.61 60.87
C PHE A 386 -89.48 55.30 59.59
N VAL A 387 -88.56 55.90 58.85
CA VAL A 387 -88.78 56.31 57.46
C VAL A 387 -88.22 55.20 56.57
N HIS A 388 -89.02 54.70 55.64
CA HIS A 388 -88.53 53.87 54.54
C HIS A 388 -87.60 54.72 53.69
N ASP A 389 -86.29 54.56 53.86
CA ASP A 389 -85.32 55.16 52.95
C ASP A 389 -85.33 54.34 51.66
N ASP A 390 -85.68 54.99 50.54
CA ASP A 390 -85.60 54.43 49.19
C ASP A 390 -84.17 54.01 48.79
N GLU A 391 -83.14 54.34 49.59
CA GLU A 391 -81.77 53.81 49.44
C GLU A 391 -81.68 52.29 49.63
N LEU A 392 -82.66 51.66 50.28
CA LEU A 392 -82.72 50.19 50.44
C LEU A 392 -83.18 49.46 49.17
N ASN A 393 -83.81 50.15 48.21
CA ASN A 393 -84.33 49.53 46.99
C ASN A 393 -83.30 49.41 45.85
N ASN A 394 -82.17 50.12 45.94
CA ASN A 394 -81.15 50.12 44.87
C ASN A 394 -80.10 49.01 45.00
N THR A 395 -79.94 48.37 46.16
CA THR A 395 -79.01 47.23 46.33
C THR A 395 -79.65 45.87 46.02
N ALA A 396 -80.98 45.80 45.94
CA ALA A 396 -81.72 44.59 45.63
C ALA A 396 -82.08 44.43 44.13
N ARG A 397 -81.83 45.45 43.29
CA ARG A 397 -82.36 45.50 41.92
C ARG A 397 -81.36 45.46 40.77
N GLU A 398 -80.08 45.19 41.02
CA GLU A 398 -79.14 44.85 39.94
C GLU A 398 -78.46 43.50 40.17
N VAL A 399 -78.23 42.85 39.04
CA VAL A 399 -77.60 41.54 38.85
C VAL A 399 -78.54 40.33 38.99
N GLY A 400 -79.52 40.27 38.08
CA GLY A 400 -79.75 39.02 37.37
C GLY A 400 -78.60 38.78 36.38
N GLU A 401 -77.40 38.46 36.87
CA GLU A 401 -76.47 37.66 36.07
C GLU A 401 -76.82 36.22 36.37
N GLU A 402 -77.23 35.52 35.31
CA GLU A 402 -77.41 34.08 35.29
C GLU A 402 -76.21 33.42 35.98
N ILE A 403 -76.50 32.71 37.07
CA ILE A 403 -75.56 31.75 37.65
C ILE A 403 -75.37 30.69 36.57
N ASP A 404 -74.31 30.81 35.77
CA ASP A 404 -73.90 29.77 34.83
C ASP A 404 -73.30 28.62 35.66
N VAL A 405 -74.21 27.79 36.18
CA VAL A 405 -73.89 26.51 36.80
C VAL A 405 -73.31 25.65 35.68
N ASN A 406 -71.99 25.67 35.55
CA ASN A 406 -71.26 24.81 34.63
C ASN A 406 -71.42 23.35 35.06
N THR A 407 -72.53 22.74 34.66
CA THR A 407 -72.69 21.28 34.62
C THR A 407 -71.77 20.74 33.54
N PRO A 408 -70.83 19.82 33.84
CA PRO A 408 -70.02 19.20 32.80
C PRO A 408 -70.91 18.22 32.04
N SER A 409 -71.40 18.63 30.87
CA SER A 409 -72.04 17.73 29.91
C SER A 409 -71.08 17.37 28.76
N PRO A 410 -71.24 16.18 28.16
CA PRO A 410 -70.14 15.37 27.67
C PRO A 410 -69.67 15.73 26.25
N ALA A 411 -68.53 15.13 25.90
CA ALA A 411 -67.70 15.36 24.72
C ALA A 411 -68.49 15.56 23.41
N ARG A 412 -68.46 16.79 22.88
CA ARG A 412 -68.71 17.05 21.46
C ARG A 412 -67.43 16.79 20.68
N GLN A 413 -67.58 15.89 19.71
CA GLN A 413 -66.61 15.51 18.69
C GLN A 413 -65.91 16.75 18.11
N ARG A 414 -64.58 16.79 18.26
CA ARG A 414 -63.73 17.73 17.53
C ARG A 414 -63.73 17.30 16.07
N SER A 415 -64.31 18.12 15.20
CA SER A 415 -63.96 18.09 13.79
C SER A 415 -62.49 18.51 13.68
N SER A 416 -61.69 17.63 13.10
CA SER A 416 -60.28 17.84 12.81
C SER A 416 -60.12 18.91 11.73
N LYS A 417 -60.03 20.18 12.12
CA LYS A 417 -59.43 21.22 11.28
C LYS A 417 -58.07 21.57 11.86
N SER A 418 -57.07 20.88 11.35
CA SER A 418 -55.65 21.15 11.57
C SER A 418 -55.35 22.60 11.16
N ARG A 419 -55.29 23.50 12.15
CA ARG A 419 -54.69 24.83 11.98
C ARG A 419 -53.18 24.61 11.85
N ARG A 420 -52.72 24.34 10.63
CA ARG A 420 -51.32 24.57 10.25
C ARG A 420 -51.05 26.05 10.52
N VAL A 421 -49.97 26.32 11.23
CA VAL A 421 -49.36 27.64 11.30
C VAL A 421 -49.01 28.00 9.86
N ALA A 422 -49.80 28.90 9.26
CA ALA A 422 -49.42 29.55 8.03
C ALA A 422 -48.37 30.60 8.39
N SER A 423 -47.10 30.18 8.46
CA SER A 423 -46.06 31.06 7.97
C SER A 423 -46.35 31.24 6.48
N SER A 424 -46.44 32.48 6.02
CA SER A 424 -46.52 32.78 4.58
C SER A 424 -45.45 31.93 3.85
N PRO A 425 -45.75 31.31 2.68
CA PRO A 425 -44.71 30.67 1.90
C PRO A 425 -43.59 31.70 1.70
N PRO A 426 -42.31 31.33 1.85
CA PRO A 426 -41.23 32.20 1.41
C PRO A 426 -41.52 32.54 -0.05
N ASP A 427 -41.46 33.83 -0.40
CA ASP A 427 -41.81 34.29 -1.73
C ASP A 427 -40.96 33.47 -2.73
N LEU A 428 -41.59 32.84 -3.72
CA LEU A 428 -40.86 31.93 -4.64
C LEU A 428 -39.70 32.65 -5.33
N HIS A 429 -39.82 33.98 -5.45
CA HIS A 429 -38.76 34.87 -5.94
C HIS A 429 -37.57 34.97 -4.98
N ASP A 430 -37.79 35.00 -3.67
CA ASP A 430 -36.73 34.99 -2.66
C ASP A 430 -36.00 33.64 -2.64
N ILE A 431 -36.72 32.53 -2.80
CA ILE A 431 -36.12 31.19 -2.84
C ILE A 431 -35.27 31.02 -4.12
N ALA A 432 -35.76 31.50 -5.26
CA ALA A 432 -35.02 31.48 -6.52
C ALA A 432 -33.76 32.36 -6.46
N ARG A 433 -33.86 33.55 -5.84
CA ARG A 433 -32.71 34.44 -5.63
C ARG A 433 -31.66 33.83 -4.70
N ILE A 434 -32.08 33.23 -3.58
CA ILE A 434 -31.19 32.51 -2.66
C ILE A 434 -30.53 31.32 -3.37
N GLN A 435 -31.23 30.66 -4.29
CA GLN A 435 -30.66 29.59 -5.08
C GLN A 435 -29.58 30.10 -6.04
N GLU A 436 -29.82 31.19 -6.76
CA GLU A 436 -28.85 31.79 -7.68
C GLU A 436 -27.60 32.28 -6.92
N GLU A 437 -27.78 32.93 -5.76
CA GLU A 437 -26.68 33.36 -4.88
C GLU A 437 -25.85 32.15 -4.40
N LEU A 438 -26.49 31.06 -3.98
CA LEU A 438 -25.78 29.84 -3.55
C LEU A 438 -25.07 29.11 -4.71
N GLU A 439 -25.63 29.15 -5.92
CA GLU A 439 -25.00 28.58 -7.12
C GLU A 439 -23.78 29.41 -7.56
N GLN A 440 -23.85 30.74 -7.47
CA GLN A 440 -22.71 31.64 -7.71
C GLN A 440 -21.61 31.42 -6.66
N GLU A 441 -21.94 31.38 -5.38
CA GLU A 441 -20.97 31.10 -4.31
C GLU A 441 -20.32 29.71 -4.45
N LEU A 442 -21.07 28.70 -4.91
CA LEU A 442 -20.52 27.37 -5.16
C LEU A 442 -19.56 27.38 -6.37
N ALA A 443 -19.86 28.16 -7.41
CA ALA A 443 -18.95 28.34 -8.54
C ALA A 443 -17.65 29.05 -8.14
N GLU A 444 -17.73 30.10 -7.30
CA GLU A 444 -16.56 30.77 -6.74
C GLU A 444 -15.72 29.84 -5.87
N LEU A 445 -16.37 29.03 -5.01
CA LEU A 445 -15.69 28.02 -4.20
C LEU A 445 -15.00 26.94 -5.04
N ARG A 446 -15.58 26.54 -6.18
CA ARG A 446 -14.94 25.62 -7.13
C ARG A 446 -13.71 26.22 -7.77
N MET A 447 -13.78 27.49 -8.21
CA MET A 447 -12.62 28.19 -8.75
C MET A 447 -11.51 28.35 -7.72
N ASN A 448 -11.83 28.67 -6.48
CA ASN A 448 -10.87 28.76 -5.38
C ASN A 448 -10.25 27.39 -5.05
N HIS A 449 -11.05 26.34 -5.01
CA HIS A 449 -10.56 24.97 -4.82
C HIS A 449 -9.60 24.55 -5.94
N GLU A 450 -9.90 24.87 -7.20
CA GLU A 450 -9.01 24.59 -8.33
C GLU A 450 -7.72 25.44 -8.31
N ALA A 451 -7.80 26.69 -7.85
CA ALA A 451 -6.63 27.56 -7.68
C ALA A 451 -5.68 27.01 -6.60
N ILE A 452 -6.21 26.68 -5.42
CA ILE A 452 -5.45 26.06 -4.33
C ILE A 452 -4.91 24.70 -4.77
N SER A 453 -5.69 23.91 -5.52
CA SER A 453 -5.24 22.59 -6.00
C SER A 453 -4.09 22.68 -7.00
N ARG A 454 -4.00 23.75 -7.79
CA ARG A 454 -2.85 24.01 -8.66
C ARG A 454 -1.64 24.48 -7.85
N GLU A 455 -1.86 25.33 -6.84
CA GLU A 455 -0.80 25.81 -5.95
C GLU A 455 -0.18 24.68 -5.11
N VAL A 456 -0.99 23.73 -4.62
CA VAL A 456 -0.52 22.51 -3.92
C VAL A 456 0.39 21.65 -4.81
N GLN A 457 0.15 21.60 -6.12
CA GLN A 457 0.96 20.82 -7.06
C GLN A 457 2.33 21.46 -7.32
N ASP A 458 2.44 22.78 -7.15
CA ASP A 458 3.65 23.57 -7.43
C ASP A 458 4.42 23.98 -6.16
N SER A 459 3.89 23.75 -4.96
CA SER A 459 4.46 24.25 -3.69
C SER A 459 5.51 23.34 -3.04
N SER A 460 6.42 23.95 -2.28
CA SER A 460 7.41 23.26 -1.42
C SER A 460 6.79 22.69 -0.14
N VAL A 461 7.53 21.83 0.56
CA VAL A 461 7.03 20.92 1.63
C VAL A 461 6.30 21.64 2.78
N ASP A 462 6.75 22.82 3.21
CA ASP A 462 6.14 23.53 4.36
C ASP A 462 4.89 24.35 3.97
N ASP A 463 4.84 24.89 2.75
CA ASP A 463 3.65 25.57 2.21
C ASP A 463 2.56 24.56 1.80
N GLY A 464 2.98 23.36 1.39
CA GLY A 464 2.10 22.26 0.99
C GLY A 464 1.17 21.79 2.11
N GLU A 465 1.63 21.71 3.37
CA GLU A 465 0.75 21.31 4.48
C GLU A 465 -0.35 22.35 4.77
N MET A 466 -0.03 23.64 4.66
CA MET A 466 -1.00 24.72 4.84
C MET A 466 -2.02 24.73 3.70
N LEU A 467 -1.55 24.55 2.46
CA LEU A 467 -2.39 24.51 1.27
C LEU A 467 -3.28 23.25 1.22
N ILE A 468 -2.80 22.09 1.70
CA ILE A 468 -3.61 20.86 1.82
C ILE A 468 -4.75 21.07 2.82
N ARG A 469 -4.48 21.67 4.00
CA ARG A 469 -5.54 22.01 4.96
C ARG A 469 -6.54 23.03 4.38
N ALA A 470 -6.06 24.03 3.65
CA ALA A 470 -6.92 24.98 2.97
C ALA A 470 -7.79 24.32 1.88
N LEU A 471 -7.27 23.28 1.21
CA LEU A 471 -7.98 22.51 0.19
C LEU A 471 -9.04 21.59 0.81
N GLU A 472 -8.74 20.95 1.94
CA GLU A 472 -9.71 20.17 2.73
C GLU A 472 -10.84 21.05 3.26
N ASP A 473 -10.53 22.24 3.79
CA ASP A 473 -11.52 23.23 4.23
C ASP A 473 -12.38 23.75 3.07
N ALA A 474 -11.77 24.03 1.91
CA ALA A 474 -12.50 24.42 0.70
C ALA A 474 -13.44 23.30 0.21
N SER A 475 -12.99 22.05 0.25
CA SER A 475 -13.78 20.87 -0.10
C SER A 475 -14.97 20.66 0.86
N ALA A 476 -14.76 20.84 2.16
CA ALA A 476 -15.81 20.79 3.17
C ALA A 476 -16.88 21.88 2.95
N ARG A 477 -16.45 23.11 2.66
CA ARG A 477 -17.35 24.25 2.35
C ARG A 477 -18.15 24.00 1.06
N MET A 478 -17.52 23.48 0.01
CA MET A 478 -18.22 23.08 -1.23
C MET A 478 -19.27 21.99 -0.97
N SER A 479 -18.92 20.97 -0.18
CA SER A 479 -19.84 19.87 0.16
C SER A 479 -21.04 20.36 0.98
N GLN A 480 -20.81 21.26 1.94
CA GLN A 480 -21.87 21.88 2.74
C GLN A 480 -22.80 22.74 1.88
N LYS A 481 -22.26 23.58 0.99
CA LYS A 481 -23.05 24.41 0.06
C LYS A 481 -23.83 23.57 -0.95
N SER A 482 -23.24 22.50 -1.48
CA SER A 482 -23.94 21.54 -2.35
C SER A 482 -25.13 20.88 -1.64
N ARG A 483 -24.99 20.52 -0.36
CA ARG A 483 -26.10 20.00 0.45
C ARG A 483 -27.19 21.04 0.67
N GLN A 484 -26.84 22.31 0.90
CA GLN A 484 -27.81 23.40 1.05
C GLN A 484 -28.64 23.60 -0.24
N ILE A 485 -27.98 23.62 -1.41
CA ILE A 485 -28.66 23.70 -2.71
C ILE A 485 -29.58 22.49 -2.94
N LYS A 486 -29.16 21.29 -2.52
CA LYS A 486 -29.98 20.08 -2.64
C LYS A 486 -31.24 20.14 -1.79
N VAL A 487 -31.13 20.62 -0.55
CA VAL A 487 -32.27 20.81 0.36
C VAL A 487 -33.22 21.90 -0.15
N LEU A 488 -32.68 23.02 -0.67
CA LEU A 488 -33.47 24.07 -1.30
C LEU A 488 -34.22 23.57 -2.54
N ASN A 489 -33.56 22.81 -3.42
CA ASN A 489 -34.19 22.20 -4.59
C ASN A 489 -35.30 21.22 -4.22
N THR A 490 -35.12 20.43 -3.15
CA THR A 490 -36.21 19.57 -2.65
C THR A 490 -37.39 20.40 -2.13
N THR A 491 -37.11 21.52 -1.46
CA THR A 491 -38.13 22.41 -0.91
C THR A 491 -38.91 23.12 -2.03
N LEU A 492 -38.21 23.62 -3.06
CA LEU A 492 -38.80 24.21 -4.26
C LEU A 492 -39.71 23.20 -4.98
N ARG A 493 -39.22 21.98 -5.25
CA ARG A 493 -40.02 20.94 -5.90
C ARG A 493 -41.29 20.58 -5.12
N THR A 494 -41.20 20.49 -3.79
CA THR A 494 -42.37 20.23 -2.95
C THR A 494 -43.34 21.41 -2.89
N SER A 495 -42.85 22.64 -3.06
CA SER A 495 -43.65 23.86 -3.07
C SER A 495 -44.36 24.08 -4.42
N THR A 496 -43.73 23.69 -5.54
CA THR A 496 -44.34 23.77 -6.89
C THR A 496 -45.38 22.66 -7.17
N GLN A 497 -45.39 21.59 -6.35
CA GLN A 497 -46.33 20.46 -6.49
C GLN A 497 -47.56 20.55 -5.57
N MET A 498 -47.63 21.54 -4.67
CA MET A 498 -48.83 21.88 -3.87
C MET A 498 -49.53 23.10 -4.46
#